data_AF-A0AAU2UZB7-F1
#
_entry.id   AF-A0AAU2UZB7-F1
#
_cell.length_a   1.000
_cell.length_b   1.000
_cell.length_c   1.000
_cell.angle_alpha   90.00
_cell.angle_beta   90.00
_cell.angle_gamma   90.00
#
_symmetry.space_group_name_H-M   'P 1'
#
loop_
_entity.id
_entity.type
_entity.pdbx_description
1 polymer ?
#
loop_
_entity_poly.entity_id
_entity_poly.type
_entity_poly.pdbx_seq_one_letter_code
_entity_poly.pdbx_strand_id
1 'polypeptide(L)'
;MTGAAGGPVSGATLIVLAKAPVPGRVKTRLTPPYTPEEAARIAEASLADTLDAVLATPARRRLLVLDGEPGPWLPPGIEVLPQCAGGLDERIAAAFAACTGPALLIGMDTPQVTPALLAPALADPGPGDAWFGPAEDGGFWALGLTEPDPSLLLGVPMSVAETGRVQRQRLYDAGLTVRVLARLRDVDTARDAQLVAAEAPHGRFARSLTAGSVTAARAPVAEPPTAGSPTAEPPTTGPLTAGPRAW
;
A
#
# COMPACT_ATOMS: atom_id res chain seq x y z
N MET A 1 36.83 -19.26 -4.01
CA MET A 1 37.05 -18.05 -4.81
C MET A 1 35.93 -17.06 -4.49
N THR A 2 36.33 -15.83 -4.14
CA THR A 2 35.51 -14.62 -3.94
C THR A 2 34.42 -14.68 -2.88
N GLY A 3 34.83 -14.40 -1.63
CA GLY A 3 33.91 -13.95 -0.59
C GLY A 3 33.34 -12.58 -0.97
N ALA A 4 32.02 -12.46 -0.84
CA ALA A 4 31.33 -11.18 -0.94
C ALA A 4 31.79 -10.32 0.24
N ALA A 5 32.54 -9.25 -0.05
CA ALA A 5 32.84 -8.21 0.90
C ALA A 5 31.51 -7.54 1.28
N GLY A 6 31.01 -7.85 2.48
CA GLY A 6 29.95 -7.06 3.09
C GLY A 6 30.48 -5.64 3.26
N GLY A 7 29.94 -4.70 2.49
CA GLY A 7 30.16 -3.28 2.73
C GLY A 7 29.79 -2.92 4.18
N PRO A 8 30.28 -1.79 4.71
CA PRO A 8 29.95 -1.37 6.06
C PRO A 8 28.43 -1.43 6.25
N VAL A 9 27.99 -2.27 7.19
CA VAL A 9 26.58 -2.33 7.57
C VAL A 9 26.20 -0.96 8.10
N SER A 10 25.28 -0.29 7.41
CA SER A 10 24.70 0.96 7.89
C SER A 10 24.18 0.75 9.31
N GLY A 11 24.49 1.68 10.22
CA GLY A 11 23.93 1.69 11.57
C GLY A 11 22.41 1.84 11.61
N ALA A 12 21.77 2.01 10.45
CA ALA A 12 20.35 2.28 10.33
C ALA A 12 19.44 1.05 10.57
N THR A 13 18.23 1.33 11.05
CA THR A 13 17.12 0.38 11.12
C THR A 13 16.22 0.56 9.89
N LEU A 14 15.93 -0.52 9.18
CA LEU A 14 14.88 -0.57 8.17
C LEU A 14 13.57 -1.01 8.81
N ILE A 15 12.52 -0.21 8.63
CA ILE A 15 11.19 -0.46 9.17
C ILE A 15 10.23 -0.66 8.00
N VAL A 16 9.44 -1.74 8.07
CA VAL A 16 8.27 -1.94 7.21
C VAL A 16 7.03 -1.83 8.07
N LEU A 17 6.15 -0.88 7.77
CA LEU A 17 4.84 -0.77 8.40
C LEU A 17 3.80 -1.48 7.53
N ALA A 18 3.14 -2.51 8.08
CA ALA A 18 2.26 -3.37 7.30
C ALA A 18 1.01 -3.83 8.08
N LYS A 19 -0.05 -4.18 7.33
CA LYS A 19 -1.19 -4.97 7.81
C LYS A 19 -1.04 -6.41 7.32
N ALA A 20 -1.39 -7.38 8.16
CA ALA A 20 -1.39 -8.78 7.76
C ALA A 20 -2.37 -8.99 6.59
N PRO A 21 -1.96 -9.73 5.53
CA PRO A 21 -2.76 -9.91 4.32
C PRO A 21 -3.93 -10.88 4.56
N VAL A 22 -5.03 -10.34 5.13
CA VAL A 22 -6.24 -11.10 5.44
C VAL A 22 -7.37 -10.70 4.48
N PRO A 23 -8.07 -11.66 3.83
CA PRO A 23 -9.21 -11.37 2.96
C PRO A 23 -10.23 -10.43 3.61
N GLY A 24 -10.64 -9.41 2.86
CA GLY A 24 -11.61 -8.40 3.33
C GLY A 24 -11.05 -7.36 4.30
N ARG A 25 -9.80 -7.49 4.78
CA ARG A 25 -9.15 -6.51 5.68
C ARG A 25 -8.12 -5.62 4.98
N VAL A 26 -7.54 -6.11 3.89
CA VAL A 26 -6.53 -5.39 3.10
C VAL A 26 -7.01 -5.19 1.68
N LYS A 27 -6.52 -4.13 1.03
CA LYS A 27 -6.73 -3.89 -0.40
C LYS A 27 -8.19 -3.99 -0.86
N THR A 28 -9.12 -3.51 -0.04
CA THR A 28 -10.56 -3.54 -0.36
C THR A 28 -10.89 -2.76 -1.64
N ARG A 29 -10.07 -1.76 -2.01
CA ARG A 29 -10.16 -1.02 -3.28
C ARG A 29 -9.70 -1.80 -4.52
N LEU A 30 -9.12 -2.98 -4.35
CA LEU A 30 -8.91 -3.95 -5.44
C LEU A 30 -10.17 -4.77 -5.76
N THR A 31 -11.22 -4.66 -4.95
CA THR A 31 -12.47 -5.41 -5.08
C THR A 31 -13.62 -4.46 -5.41
N PRO A 32 -14.17 -4.47 -6.65
CA PRO A 32 -13.76 -5.23 -7.86
C PRO A 32 -12.50 -4.67 -8.56
N PRO A 33 -11.87 -5.41 -9.49
CA PRO A 33 -12.30 -6.65 -10.13
C PRO A 33 -11.88 -7.94 -9.41
N TYR A 34 -11.01 -7.85 -8.40
CA TYR A 34 -10.50 -9.02 -7.69
C TYR A 34 -11.43 -9.42 -6.55
N THR A 35 -11.53 -10.72 -6.25
CA THR A 35 -12.21 -11.17 -5.02
C THR A 35 -11.42 -10.75 -3.77
N PRO A 36 -12.03 -10.74 -2.57
CA PRO A 36 -11.29 -10.47 -1.32
C PRO A 36 -10.08 -11.39 -1.11
N GLU A 37 -10.16 -12.65 -1.53
CA GLU A 37 -9.06 -13.63 -1.45
C GLU A 37 -7.96 -13.30 -2.47
N GLU A 38 -8.33 -12.89 -3.68
CA GLU A 38 -7.37 -12.42 -4.68
C GLU A 38 -6.67 -11.15 -4.21
N ALA A 39 -7.39 -10.17 -3.69
CA ALA A 39 -6.84 -8.94 -3.13
C ALA A 39 -5.87 -9.21 -1.97
N ALA A 40 -6.19 -10.16 -1.08
CA ALA A 40 -5.27 -10.57 -0.02
C ALA A 40 -4.02 -11.26 -0.56
N ARG A 41 -4.13 -12.13 -1.57
CA ARG A 41 -2.95 -12.74 -2.22
C ARG A 41 -2.06 -11.71 -2.89
N ILE A 42 -2.65 -10.70 -3.52
CA ILE A 42 -1.92 -9.57 -4.13
C ILE A 42 -1.19 -8.77 -3.05
N ALA A 43 -1.85 -8.48 -1.92
CA ALA A 43 -1.25 -7.79 -0.78
C ALA A 43 -0.10 -8.60 -0.16
N GLU A 44 -0.28 -9.93 0.00
CA GLU A 44 0.76 -10.84 0.50
C GLU A 44 1.97 -10.83 -0.42
N ALA A 45 1.76 -10.95 -1.73
CA ALA A 45 2.82 -10.91 -2.71
C ALA A 45 3.55 -9.56 -2.72
N SER A 46 2.81 -8.46 -2.54
CA SER A 46 3.40 -7.11 -2.42
C SER A 46 4.31 -6.99 -1.21
N LEU A 47 3.80 -7.42 -0.05
CA LEU A 47 4.56 -7.41 1.20
C LEU A 47 5.79 -8.31 1.09
N ALA A 48 5.66 -9.52 0.55
CA ALA A 48 6.79 -10.44 0.38
C ALA A 48 7.90 -9.84 -0.49
N ASP A 49 7.57 -9.23 -1.64
CA ASP A 49 8.57 -8.56 -2.50
C ASP A 49 9.24 -7.37 -1.77
N THR A 50 8.48 -6.63 -0.98
CA THR A 50 9.01 -5.52 -0.15
C THR A 50 9.98 -6.03 0.92
N LEU A 51 9.64 -7.14 1.61
CA LEU A 51 10.50 -7.75 2.62
C LEU A 51 11.77 -8.35 2.00
N ASP A 52 11.67 -8.94 0.81
CA ASP A 52 12.83 -9.45 0.05
C ASP A 52 13.80 -8.29 -0.28
N ALA A 53 13.29 -7.12 -0.69
CA ALA A 53 14.11 -5.93 -0.91
C ALA A 53 14.78 -5.41 0.38
N VAL A 54 14.06 -5.41 1.51
CA VAL A 54 14.61 -5.02 2.82
C VAL A 54 15.70 -5.98 3.30
N LEU A 55 15.54 -7.29 3.06
CA LEU A 55 16.56 -8.29 3.39
C LEU A 55 17.81 -8.13 2.54
N ALA A 56 17.64 -7.85 1.24
CA ALA A 56 18.75 -7.61 0.32
C ALA A 56 19.48 -6.27 0.56
N THR A 57 18.91 -5.38 1.38
CA THR A 57 19.50 -4.08 1.67
C THR A 57 20.38 -4.14 2.93
N PRO A 58 21.63 -3.65 2.92
CA PRO A 58 22.47 -3.59 4.11
C PRO A 58 21.87 -2.69 5.20
N ALA A 59 21.57 -3.27 6.36
CA ALA A 59 21.06 -2.56 7.53
C ALA A 59 21.45 -3.31 8.81
N ARG A 60 21.64 -2.58 9.91
CA ARG A 60 21.91 -3.13 11.24
C ARG A 60 20.72 -3.92 11.76
N ARG A 61 19.50 -3.41 11.55
CA ARG A 61 18.26 -4.00 12.05
C ARG A 61 17.16 -3.90 10.98
N ARG A 62 16.30 -4.91 10.94
CA ARG A 62 15.12 -4.99 10.06
C ARG A 62 13.91 -5.29 10.92
N LEU A 63 12.93 -4.40 10.87
CA LEU A 63 11.76 -4.41 11.71
C LEU A 63 10.50 -4.41 10.86
N LEU A 64 9.59 -5.34 11.12
CA LEU A 64 8.23 -5.34 10.59
C LEU A 64 7.29 -4.92 11.72
N VAL A 65 6.65 -3.76 11.57
CA VAL A 65 5.64 -3.26 12.51
C VAL A 65 4.26 -3.62 11.95
N LEU A 66 3.64 -4.65 12.55
CA LEU A 66 2.54 -5.40 11.95
C LEU A 66 1.21 -5.17 12.69
N ASP A 67 0.16 -4.84 11.94
CA ASP A 67 -1.23 -4.95 12.40
C ASP A 67 -1.79 -6.31 11.96
N GLY A 68 -1.94 -7.22 12.93
CA GLY A 68 -2.31 -8.61 12.73
C GLY A 68 -1.17 -9.57 13.07
N GLU A 69 -1.34 -10.84 12.72
CA GLU A 69 -0.38 -11.90 13.01
C GLU A 69 0.57 -12.15 11.82
N PRO A 70 1.84 -12.47 12.07
CA PRO A 70 2.75 -12.90 11.02
C PRO A 70 2.25 -14.21 10.39
N GLY A 71 2.52 -14.39 9.10
CA GLY A 71 2.14 -15.60 8.36
C GLY A 71 3.31 -16.25 7.64
N PRO A 72 3.06 -17.31 6.86
CA PRO A 72 4.10 -18.03 6.10
C PRO A 72 4.85 -17.17 5.08
N TRP A 73 4.31 -16.00 4.74
CA TRP A 73 4.93 -15.00 3.87
C TRP A 73 6.09 -14.24 4.52
N LEU A 74 6.25 -14.30 5.84
CA LEU A 74 7.33 -13.62 6.56
C LEU A 74 8.65 -14.42 6.47
N PRO A 75 9.68 -13.91 5.78
CA PRO A 75 10.99 -14.55 5.78
C PRO A 75 11.70 -14.42 7.15
N PRO A 76 12.64 -15.34 7.48
CA PRO A 76 13.49 -15.18 8.65
C PRO A 76 14.41 -13.97 8.53
N GLY A 77 14.93 -13.48 9.66
CA GLY A 77 15.86 -12.34 9.70
C GLY A 77 15.19 -10.97 9.79
N ILE A 78 13.88 -10.94 10.03
CA ILE A 78 13.10 -9.73 10.30
C ILE A 78 12.48 -9.86 11.69
N GLU A 79 12.72 -8.86 12.53
CA GLU A 79 12.07 -8.74 13.84
C GLU A 79 10.64 -8.24 13.65
N VAL A 80 9.67 -8.77 14.39
CA VAL A 80 8.27 -8.34 14.32
C VAL A 80 7.89 -7.62 15.61
N LEU A 81 7.31 -6.43 15.47
CA LEU A 81 6.64 -5.72 16.56
C LEU A 81 5.17 -5.50 16.20
N PRO A 82 4.23 -5.63 17.15
CA PRO A 82 2.84 -5.29 16.90
C PRO A 82 2.69 -3.77 16.70
N GLN A 83 1.80 -3.36 15.80
CA GLN A 83 1.35 -1.97 15.74
C GLN A 83 0.62 -1.59 17.02
N CYS A 84 0.87 -0.38 17.52
CA CYS A 84 0.08 0.18 18.60
C CYS A 84 -1.35 0.50 18.11
N ALA A 85 -2.26 0.64 19.07
CA ALA A 85 -3.57 1.25 18.79
C ALA A 85 -3.39 2.71 18.33
N GLY A 86 -4.44 3.25 17.71
CA GLY A 86 -4.47 4.65 17.29
C GLY A 86 -4.37 4.89 15.79
N GLY A 87 -4.13 6.15 15.44
CA GLY A 87 -3.99 6.67 14.08
C GLY A 87 -2.73 6.20 13.37
N LEU A 88 -2.67 6.41 12.04
CA LEU A 88 -1.49 6.03 11.27
C LEU A 88 -0.24 6.84 11.66
N ASP A 89 -0.43 8.10 12.02
CA ASP A 89 0.62 8.97 12.57
C ASP A 89 1.18 8.45 13.88
N GLU A 90 0.33 8.02 14.81
CA GLU A 90 0.73 7.43 16.08
C GLU A 90 1.49 6.11 15.88
N ARG A 91 1.04 5.27 14.94
CA ARG A 91 1.72 4.00 14.60
C ARG A 91 3.09 4.23 13.98
N ILE A 92 3.23 5.20 13.08
CA ILE A 92 4.52 5.58 12.48
C ILE A 92 5.43 6.17 13.56
N ALA A 93 4.91 7.05 14.42
CA ALA A 93 5.64 7.63 15.54
C ALA A 93 6.19 6.55 16.49
N ALA A 94 5.35 5.58 16.86
CA ALA A 94 5.74 4.45 17.71
C ALA A 94 6.82 3.57 17.04
N ALA A 95 6.75 3.38 15.72
CA ALA A 95 7.77 2.64 14.97
C ALA A 95 9.14 3.33 15.03
N PHE A 96 9.19 4.66 14.88
CA PHE A 96 10.42 5.44 15.05
C PHE A 96 10.92 5.43 16.51
N ALA A 97 10.02 5.49 17.49
CA ALA A 97 10.38 5.43 18.91
C ALA A 97 11.07 4.11 19.30
N ALA A 98 10.83 3.03 18.56
CA ALA A 98 11.47 1.72 18.76
C ALA A 98 12.89 1.62 18.18
N CYS A 99 13.45 2.71 17.65
CA CYS A 99 14.76 2.73 17.00
C CYS A 99 15.79 3.53 17.81
N THR A 100 17.01 3.03 17.88
CA THR A 100 18.16 3.74 18.45
C THR A 100 19.14 4.05 17.32
N GLY A 101 19.17 5.32 16.90
CA GLY A 101 19.93 5.77 15.73
C GLY A 101 19.10 5.84 14.43
N PRO A 102 19.76 6.06 13.28
CA PRO A 102 19.08 6.31 12.01
C PRO A 102 18.04 5.24 11.67
N ALA A 103 16.91 5.65 11.12
CA ALA A 103 15.85 4.75 10.72
C ALA A 103 15.22 5.19 9.40
N LEU A 104 14.86 4.21 8.57
CA LEU A 104 14.10 4.41 7.34
C LEU A 104 12.86 3.53 7.41
N LEU A 105 11.69 4.17 7.41
CA LEU A 105 10.39 3.52 7.34
C LEU A 105 9.87 3.51 5.91
N ILE A 106 9.36 2.36 5.49
CA ILE A 106 8.61 2.19 4.24
C ILE A 106 7.26 1.51 4.48
N GLY A 107 6.30 1.76 3.59
CA GLY A 107 5.01 1.06 3.58
C GLY A 107 5.08 -0.30 2.87
N MET A 108 4.05 -1.14 3.08
CA MET A 108 3.93 -2.47 2.43
C MET A 108 3.44 -2.43 0.97
N ASP A 109 3.10 -1.24 0.46
CA ASP A 109 2.29 -1.04 -0.74
C ASP A 109 3.10 -0.67 -1.99
N THR A 110 4.43 -0.80 -1.90
CA THR A 110 5.38 -0.46 -2.97
C THR A 110 6.26 -1.66 -3.34
N PRO A 111 5.68 -2.70 -3.98
CA PRO A 111 6.42 -3.92 -4.32
C PRO A 111 7.54 -3.72 -5.36
N GLN A 112 7.57 -2.56 -6.01
CA GLN A 112 8.65 -2.13 -6.90
C GLN A 112 9.87 -1.54 -6.15
N VAL A 113 9.85 -1.45 -4.81
CA VAL A 113 11.00 -1.04 -4.01
C VAL A 113 12.18 -2.00 -4.26
N THR A 114 13.37 -1.43 -4.37
CA THR A 114 14.63 -2.17 -4.56
C THR A 114 15.69 -1.68 -3.57
N PRO A 115 16.73 -2.48 -3.29
CA PRO A 115 17.86 -2.02 -2.48
C PRO A 115 18.49 -0.72 -2.99
N ALA A 116 18.52 -0.50 -4.30
CA ALA A 116 19.04 0.71 -4.91
C ALA A 116 18.20 1.96 -4.57
N LEU A 117 16.88 1.81 -4.41
CA LEU A 117 15.98 2.89 -3.98
C LEU A 117 16.13 3.22 -2.49
N LEU A 118 16.48 2.23 -1.67
CA LEU A 118 16.67 2.40 -0.22
C LEU A 118 18.06 2.90 0.14
N ALA A 119 19.09 2.53 -0.63
CA ALA A 119 20.49 2.81 -0.37
C ALA A 119 20.81 4.30 -0.06
N PRO A 120 20.23 5.31 -0.75
CA PRO A 120 20.54 6.71 -0.47
C PRO A 120 20.20 7.13 0.96
N ALA A 121 19.20 6.50 1.59
CA ALA A 121 18.79 6.79 2.96
C ALA A 121 19.58 6.02 4.03
N LEU A 122 20.47 5.12 3.61
CA LEU A 122 21.22 4.23 4.51
C LEU A 122 22.74 4.41 4.40
N ALA A 123 23.26 4.91 3.27
CA ALA A 123 24.69 4.88 2.98
C ALA A 123 25.55 5.75 3.91
N ASP A 124 25.15 6.99 4.19
CA ASP A 124 25.89 7.88 5.10
C ASP A 124 24.98 9.01 5.64
N PRO A 125 24.11 8.71 6.62
CA PRO A 125 23.27 9.73 7.25
C PRO A 125 24.08 10.75 8.05
N GLY A 126 24.06 12.02 7.66
CA GLY A 126 24.57 13.11 8.49
C GLY A 126 23.55 13.50 9.58
N PRO A 127 23.99 13.95 10.79
CA PRO A 127 23.06 14.49 11.79
C PRO A 127 22.16 15.59 11.21
N GLY A 128 20.88 15.59 11.59
CA GLY A 128 19.88 16.50 11.03
C GLY A 128 19.43 16.23 9.57
N ASP A 129 19.87 15.13 8.94
CA ASP A 129 19.33 14.72 7.64
C ASP A 129 17.98 14.00 7.81
N ALA A 130 17.10 14.21 6.83
CA ALA A 130 15.88 13.44 6.66
C ALA A 130 15.73 13.00 5.21
N TRP A 131 15.11 11.85 4.99
CA TRP A 131 14.76 11.39 3.65
C TRP A 131 13.27 11.29 3.48
N PHE A 132 12.78 11.72 2.33
CA PHE A 132 11.37 11.71 2.01
C PHE A 132 11.15 11.07 0.64
N GLY A 133 10.45 9.95 0.61
CA GLY A 133 10.01 9.28 -0.61
C GLY A 133 8.56 9.64 -0.92
N PRO A 134 8.30 10.57 -1.86
CA PRO A 134 6.92 10.98 -2.17
C PRO A 134 6.16 9.85 -2.87
N ALA A 135 4.91 9.64 -2.47
CA ALA A 135 3.98 8.77 -3.20
C ALA A 135 3.22 9.58 -4.27
N GLU A 136 2.77 8.93 -5.34
CA GLU A 136 1.99 9.58 -6.41
C GLU A 136 0.63 10.12 -5.97
N ASP A 137 0.04 9.55 -4.93
CA ASP A 137 -1.28 9.92 -4.38
C ASP A 137 -1.26 11.16 -3.47
N GLY A 138 -0.08 11.74 -3.23
CA GLY A 138 0.12 12.89 -2.35
C GLY A 138 0.65 12.53 -0.96
N GLY A 139 0.76 11.24 -0.62
CA GLY A 139 1.40 10.73 0.60
C GLY A 139 2.92 10.58 0.48
N PHE A 140 3.46 9.63 1.23
CA PHE A 140 4.86 9.21 1.16
C PHE A 140 4.97 7.69 1.32
N TRP A 141 5.81 7.08 0.49
CA TRP A 141 6.12 5.65 0.57
C TRP A 141 7.31 5.38 1.50
N ALA A 142 8.16 6.40 1.73
CA ALA A 142 9.31 6.32 2.60
C ALA A 142 9.52 7.60 3.43
N LEU A 143 9.96 7.40 4.67
CA LEU A 143 10.44 8.47 5.55
C LEU A 143 11.67 7.98 6.31
N GLY A 144 12.77 8.71 6.23
CA GLY A 144 14.01 8.43 6.94
C GLY A 144 14.40 9.57 7.86
N LEU A 145 14.87 9.23 9.06
CA LEU A 145 15.36 10.18 10.06
C LEU A 145 16.69 9.67 10.61
N THR A 146 17.71 10.52 10.64
CA THR A 146 18.99 10.18 11.27
C THR A 146 18.88 10.11 12.78
N GLU A 147 18.01 10.94 13.33
CA GLU A 147 17.69 11.04 14.74
C GLU A 147 16.16 10.90 14.86
N PRO A 148 15.65 9.66 15.08
CA PRO A 148 14.22 9.43 15.21
C PRO A 148 13.59 10.29 16.31
N ASP A 149 12.72 11.20 15.90
CA ASP A 149 11.88 12.00 16.79
C ASP A 149 10.40 11.74 16.46
N PRO A 150 9.69 10.95 17.31
CA PRO A 150 8.28 10.64 17.13
C PRO A 150 7.37 11.88 17.03
N SER A 151 7.77 13.01 17.63
CA SER A 151 6.96 14.25 17.62
C SER A 151 6.82 14.85 16.21
N LEU A 152 7.74 14.53 15.30
CA LEU A 152 7.69 14.95 13.90
C LEU A 152 6.59 14.27 13.09
N LEU A 153 5.88 13.30 13.67
CA LEU A 153 4.84 12.51 13.01
C LEU A 153 3.45 12.80 13.58
N LEU A 154 3.36 12.99 14.90
CA LEU A 154 2.09 13.10 15.62
C LEU A 154 1.24 14.28 15.16
N GLY A 155 0.01 14.02 14.73
CA GLY A 155 -0.91 15.04 14.22
C GLY A 155 -0.62 15.49 12.79
N VAL A 156 0.20 14.78 12.01
CA VAL A 156 0.16 14.93 10.54
C VAL A 156 -1.14 14.30 10.03
N PRO A 157 -1.95 15.00 9.21
CA PRO A 157 -3.12 14.41 8.59
C PRO A 157 -2.71 13.22 7.72
N MET A 158 -3.27 12.04 7.99
CA MET A 158 -2.94 10.81 7.27
C MET A 158 -4.05 10.41 6.30
N SER A 159 -3.68 9.72 5.21
CA SER A 159 -4.60 9.23 4.17
C SER A 159 -5.38 10.34 3.44
N VAL A 160 -4.76 11.52 3.26
CA VAL A 160 -5.32 12.65 2.51
C VAL A 160 -4.29 13.18 1.50
N ALA A 161 -4.74 13.88 0.46
CA ALA A 161 -3.89 14.32 -0.65
C ALA A 161 -2.73 15.24 -0.20
N GLU A 162 -2.91 15.98 0.89
CA GLU A 162 -1.91 16.89 1.42
C GLU A 162 -0.94 16.23 2.41
N THR A 163 -1.13 14.95 2.79
CA THR A 163 -0.34 14.25 3.83
C THR A 163 1.17 14.44 3.61
N GLY A 164 1.67 14.12 2.41
CA GLY A 164 3.09 14.21 2.10
C GLY A 164 3.61 15.64 2.11
N ARG A 165 2.81 16.62 1.65
CA ARG A 165 3.19 18.04 1.70
C ARG A 165 3.30 18.51 3.15
N VAL A 166 2.34 18.17 4.01
CA VAL A 166 2.33 18.56 5.42
C VAL A 166 3.47 17.89 6.18
N GLN A 167 3.69 16.58 5.98
CA GLN A 167 4.80 15.87 6.60
C GLN A 167 6.14 16.49 6.21
N ARG A 168 6.36 16.75 4.92
CA ARG A 168 7.61 17.34 4.45
C ARG A 168 7.84 18.74 5.00
N GLN A 169 6.80 19.57 5.07
CA GLN A 169 6.90 20.89 5.67
C GLN A 169 7.29 20.82 7.14
N ARG A 170 6.72 19.87 7.89
CA ARG A 170 7.06 19.66 9.31
C ARG A 170 8.53 19.32 9.52
N LEU A 171 9.14 18.55 8.62
CA LEU A 171 10.58 18.25 8.68
C LEU A 171 11.42 19.52 8.45
N TYR A 172 11.02 20.37 7.49
CA TYR A 172 11.70 21.66 7.26
C TYR A 172 11.56 22.61 8.45
N ASP A 173 10.36 22.69 9.05
CA ASP A 173 10.09 23.55 10.19
C ASP A 173 10.90 23.12 11.44
N ALA A 174 11.25 21.84 11.52
CA ALA A 174 12.16 21.29 12.53
C ALA A 174 13.65 21.53 12.24
N GLY A 175 13.98 22.22 11.14
CA GLY A 175 15.36 22.54 10.76
C GLY A 175 16.13 21.40 10.09
N LEU A 176 15.44 20.34 9.63
CA LEU A 176 16.09 19.19 9.01
C LEU A 176 16.47 19.45 7.55
N THR A 177 17.57 18.85 7.11
CA THR A 177 17.97 18.81 5.70
C THR A 177 17.23 17.66 5.01
N VAL A 178 16.10 18.00 4.36
CA VAL A 178 15.26 16.99 3.71
C VAL A 178 15.78 16.68 2.29
N ARG A 179 16.28 15.45 2.13
CA ARG A 179 16.65 14.83 0.86
C ARG A 179 15.45 14.06 0.30
N VAL A 180 15.29 14.06 -1.02
CA VAL A 180 14.12 13.46 -1.67
C VAL A 180 14.54 12.19 -2.41
N LEU A 181 13.86 11.07 -2.10
CA LEU A 181 14.00 9.81 -2.83
C LEU A 181 13.16 9.84 -4.11
N ALA A 182 13.34 8.84 -4.97
CA ALA A 182 12.48 8.68 -6.15
C ALA A 182 11.00 8.60 -5.74
N ARG A 183 10.13 9.17 -6.57
CA ARG A 183 8.68 9.03 -6.40
C ARG A 183 8.26 7.62 -6.79
N LEU A 184 7.41 7.00 -5.98
CA LEU A 184 6.80 5.69 -6.27
C LEU A 184 5.28 5.77 -6.24
N ARG A 185 4.64 4.77 -6.85
CA ARG A 185 3.19 4.57 -6.85
C ARG A 185 2.81 3.48 -5.85
N ASP A 186 1.93 3.82 -4.93
CA ASP A 186 1.34 2.86 -4.02
C ASP A 186 0.24 2.05 -4.74
N VAL A 187 0.19 0.75 -4.48
CA VAL A 187 -0.81 -0.13 -5.10
C VAL A 187 -2.13 -0.05 -4.33
N ASP A 188 -2.99 0.94 -4.57
CA ASP A 188 -4.31 1.04 -3.91
C ASP A 188 -5.45 0.52 -4.78
N THR A 189 -5.38 0.74 -6.10
CA THR A 189 -6.41 0.33 -7.06
C THR A 189 -5.92 -0.73 -8.04
N ALA A 190 -6.86 -1.38 -8.75
CA ALA A 190 -6.52 -2.34 -9.79
C ALA A 190 -5.70 -1.70 -10.92
N ARG A 191 -5.91 -0.41 -11.21
CA ARG A 191 -5.09 0.34 -12.17
C ARG A 191 -3.66 0.48 -11.68
N ASP A 192 -3.47 0.82 -10.40
CA ASP A 192 -2.14 0.94 -9.81
C ASP A 192 -1.41 -0.40 -9.86
N ALA A 193 -2.12 -1.49 -9.55
CA ALA A 193 -1.55 -2.82 -9.61
C ALA A 193 -1.01 -3.16 -11.01
N GLN A 194 -1.77 -2.87 -12.07
CA GLN A 194 -1.34 -3.10 -13.45
C GLN A 194 -0.11 -2.25 -13.83
N LEU A 195 -0.09 -0.98 -13.44
CA LEU A 195 1.03 -0.08 -13.73
C LEU A 195 2.30 -0.50 -12.99
N VAL A 196 2.19 -0.80 -11.69
CA VAL A 196 3.32 -1.24 -10.87
C VAL A 196 3.85 -2.61 -11.35
N ALA A 197 2.99 -3.53 -11.76
CA ALA A 197 3.44 -4.81 -12.31
C ALA A 197 4.14 -4.66 -13.67
N ALA A 198 3.81 -3.66 -14.46
CA ALA A 198 4.55 -3.35 -15.69
C ALA A 198 5.93 -2.75 -15.38
N GLU A 199 6.05 -1.96 -14.31
CA GLU A 199 7.33 -1.40 -13.84
C GLU A 199 8.25 -2.47 -13.21
N ALA A 200 7.68 -3.40 -12.43
CA ALA A 200 8.40 -4.46 -11.72
C ALA A 200 7.87 -5.87 -12.09
N PRO A 201 8.15 -6.37 -13.30
CA PRO A 201 7.48 -7.56 -13.86
C PRO A 201 7.96 -8.90 -13.28
N HIS A 202 9.01 -8.91 -12.46
CA HIS A 202 9.68 -10.13 -12.01
C HIS A 202 9.33 -10.55 -10.58
N GLY A 203 8.60 -9.72 -9.83
CA GLY A 203 8.20 -9.99 -8.45
C GLY A 203 7.08 -11.02 -8.31
N ARG A 204 6.87 -11.52 -7.09
CA ARG A 204 5.67 -12.31 -6.74
C ARG A 204 4.41 -11.50 -7.01
N PHE A 205 4.47 -10.18 -6.76
CA PHE A 205 3.38 -9.25 -6.99
C PHE A 205 2.89 -9.29 -8.44
N ALA A 206 3.78 -9.07 -9.42
CA ALA A 206 3.40 -9.08 -10.83
C ALA A 206 2.81 -10.44 -11.27
N ARG A 207 3.38 -11.56 -10.78
CA ARG A 207 2.82 -12.91 -11.03
C ARG A 207 1.45 -13.12 -10.40
N SER A 208 1.16 -12.49 -9.28
CA SER A 208 -0.15 -12.64 -8.60
C SER A 208 -1.29 -12.03 -9.41
N LEU A 209 -1.02 -10.98 -10.20
CA LEU A 209 -2.02 -10.33 -11.06
C LEU A 209 -2.35 -11.14 -12.31
N THR A 210 -1.38 -11.85 -12.88
CA THR A 210 -1.61 -12.72 -14.05
C THR A 210 -2.34 -14.01 -13.69
N ALA A 211 -2.19 -14.50 -12.46
CA ALA A 211 -2.95 -15.63 -11.95
C ALA A 211 -4.44 -15.29 -11.69
N GLY A 212 -4.73 -14.06 -11.23
CA GLY A 212 -6.11 -13.59 -10.98
C GLY A 212 -6.87 -13.16 -12.24
N SER A 213 -6.18 -12.72 -13.30
CA SER A 213 -6.81 -12.28 -14.55
C SER A 213 -7.51 -13.43 -15.32
N VAL A 214 -7.07 -14.68 -15.11
CA VAL A 214 -7.70 -15.87 -15.71
C VAL A 214 -9.09 -16.14 -15.13
N THR A 215 -9.36 -15.74 -13.88
CA THR A 215 -10.67 -15.89 -13.24
C THR A 215 -11.65 -14.79 -13.65
N ALA A 216 -11.17 -13.54 -13.76
CA ALA A 216 -11.98 -12.38 -14.14
C ALA A 216 -12.53 -12.47 -15.58
N ALA A 217 -11.83 -13.15 -16.49
CA ALA A 217 -12.26 -13.35 -17.88
C ALA A 217 -13.36 -14.43 -18.07
N ARG A 218 -13.82 -15.11 -17.00
CA ARG A 218 -14.82 -16.20 -17.07
C ARG A 218 -16.18 -15.90 -16.44
N ALA A 219 -16.51 -14.63 -16.15
CA ALA A 219 -17.90 -14.29 -15.84
C ALA A 219 -18.74 -14.36 -17.15
N PRO A 220 -19.78 -15.22 -17.24
CA PRO A 220 -20.63 -15.24 -18.42
C PRO A 220 -21.38 -13.90 -18.50
N VAL A 221 -21.31 -13.26 -19.66
CA VAL A 221 -22.22 -12.17 -20.02
C VAL A 221 -23.63 -12.77 -19.98
N ALA A 222 -24.43 -12.36 -19.00
CA ALA A 222 -25.84 -12.68 -18.99
C ALA A 222 -26.47 -12.03 -20.24
N GLU A 223 -26.95 -12.86 -21.16
CA GLU A 223 -27.76 -12.38 -22.28
C GLU A 223 -28.97 -11.62 -21.73
N PRO A 224 -29.31 -10.44 -22.30
CA PRO A 224 -30.51 -9.74 -21.91
C PRO A 224 -31.74 -10.59 -22.24
N PRO A 225 -32.78 -10.62 -21.38
CA PRO A 225 -33.98 -11.39 -21.65
C PRO A 225 -34.65 -10.88 -22.92
N THR A 226 -34.86 -11.78 -23.89
CA THR A 226 -35.68 -11.55 -25.07
C THR A 226 -37.07 -11.11 -24.66
N ALA A 227 -37.43 -9.87 -25.02
CA ALA A 227 -38.77 -9.34 -24.84
C ALA A 227 -39.77 -10.18 -25.66
N GLY A 228 -40.68 -10.85 -24.96
CA GLY A 228 -41.84 -11.50 -25.57
C GLY A 228 -42.75 -10.46 -26.21
N SER A 229 -43.13 -10.70 -27.46
CA SER A 229 -44.06 -9.87 -28.22
C SER A 229 -45.45 -9.79 -27.55
N PRO A 230 -46.11 -8.62 -27.51
CA PRO A 230 -47.49 -8.53 -27.06
C PRO A 230 -48.43 -9.00 -28.18
N THR A 231 -49.32 -9.93 -27.84
CA THR A 231 -50.45 -10.31 -28.71
C THR A 231 -51.60 -9.36 -28.40
N ALA A 232 -52.06 -8.61 -29.40
CA ALA A 232 -53.19 -7.70 -29.31
C ALA A 232 -54.51 -8.45 -29.56
N GLU A 233 -55.48 -8.31 -28.66
CA GLU A 233 -56.90 -8.65 -28.89
C GLU A 233 -57.71 -7.37 -29.23
N PRO A 234 -58.72 -7.44 -30.12
CA PRO A 234 -59.52 -6.30 -30.53
C PRO A 234 -60.74 -6.04 -29.61
N PRO A 235 -61.38 -4.85 -29.69
CA PRO A 235 -62.25 -4.33 -28.64
C PRO A 235 -63.70 -4.83 -28.77
N THR A 236 -64.38 -4.95 -27.62
CA THR A 236 -65.85 -5.10 -27.56
C THR A 236 -66.46 -3.89 -26.87
N THR A 237 -67.38 -3.25 -27.57
CA THR A 237 -68.13 -2.04 -27.21
C THR A 237 -69.31 -2.38 -26.28
N GLY A 238 -69.55 -1.57 -25.24
CA GLY A 238 -70.75 -1.63 -24.40
C GLY A 238 -70.84 -0.40 -23.46
N PRO A 239 -72.04 0.09 -23.10
CA PRO A 239 -72.32 1.53 -23.16
C PRO A 239 -72.18 2.31 -21.83
N LEU A 240 -72.07 3.63 -22.03
CA LEU A 240 -72.06 4.75 -21.08
C LEU A 240 -73.25 4.75 -20.09
N THR A 241 -72.94 5.03 -18.82
CA THR A 241 -73.85 5.72 -17.89
C THR A 241 -73.10 6.78 -17.08
N ALA A 242 -73.69 7.97 -17.03
CA ALA A 242 -73.21 9.19 -16.41
C ALA A 242 -73.44 9.24 -14.89
N GLY A 243 -72.62 10.02 -14.17
CA GLY A 243 -72.87 10.45 -12.78
C GLY A 243 -71.72 11.29 -12.21
N PRO A 244 -71.96 12.28 -11.33
CA PRO A 244 -71.31 13.60 -11.45
C PRO A 244 -70.14 13.89 -10.50
N ARG A 245 -69.43 14.97 -10.87
CA ARG A 245 -68.34 15.69 -10.19
C ARG A 245 -68.65 16.07 -8.73
N ALA A 246 -67.59 16.10 -7.91
CA ALA A 246 -67.46 17.08 -6.84
C ALA A 246 -65.97 17.48 -6.69
N TRP A 247 -65.78 18.80 -6.63
CA TRP A 247 -64.65 19.69 -6.35
C TRP A 247 -63.39 19.14 -5.68
#